data_AF-A0A370S3W3-F1
#
_entry.id   AF-A0A370S3W3-F1
#
_cell.length_a   1.000
_cell.length_b   1.000
_cell.length_c   1.000
_cell.angle_alpha   90.00
_cell.angle_beta   90.00
_cell.angle_gamma   90.00
#
_symmetry.space_group_name_H-M   'P 1'
#
loop_
_entity.id
_entity.type
_entity.pdbx_description
1 polymer ?
#
loop_
_entity_poly.entity_id
_entity_poly.type
_entity_poly.pdbx_seq_one_letter_code
_entity_poly.pdbx_strand_id
1 'polypeptide(L)'
;MDNRKQVSADESAAVQLFRWLEYPDDDFPYYNGKPVGLSGKQWLLLMLGVVAGFLVLIAPLPLFAGSVGQFIPAILFFAIPLAVLAWITRQHCWALFRRVTIRDIKWMILFALLNIVVTMIIGLVVMKTIGMHSNPVFAGLATQTSVEHLLFFLKTLPQLLGEEVLTILPFLAIMTFLFARLHWSRKGAIIGAWLLSALLFGAAHLPTYDWNMVQAFVVIGSARLVLLLPYIMTKNIWVSTGAHILNDWTLFIIALLVALPSGH
;
A
#
# COMPACT_ATOMS: atom_id res chain seq x y z
N MET A 1 -32.21 -18.70 -27.04
CA MET A 1 -32.19 -17.97 -25.75
C MET A 1 -31.18 -16.85 -25.87
N ASP A 2 -31.60 -15.65 -25.49
CA ASP A 2 -31.08 -14.37 -25.98
C ASP A 2 -29.77 -13.97 -25.29
N ASN A 3 -28.66 -14.12 -26.02
CA ASN A 3 -27.31 -13.84 -25.53
C ASN A 3 -27.15 -12.38 -25.03
N ARG A 4 -27.99 -11.45 -25.49
CA ARG A 4 -27.97 -10.05 -25.03
C ARG A 4 -28.52 -9.86 -23.61
N LYS A 5 -29.54 -10.64 -23.22
CA LYS A 5 -30.13 -10.55 -21.88
C LYS A 5 -29.20 -11.12 -20.81
N GLN A 6 -28.41 -12.13 -21.18
CA GLN A 6 -27.43 -12.73 -20.28
C GLN A 6 -26.22 -11.82 -20.09
N VAL A 7 -25.70 -11.20 -21.16
CA VAL A 7 -24.64 -10.20 -21.08
C VAL A 7 -25.06 -8.98 -20.25
N SER A 8 -26.29 -8.47 -20.41
CA SER A 8 -26.76 -7.33 -19.60
C SER A 8 -26.99 -7.68 -18.12
N ALA A 9 -27.37 -8.93 -17.83
CA ALA A 9 -27.55 -9.42 -16.47
C ALA A 9 -26.20 -9.64 -15.76
N ASP A 10 -25.20 -10.18 -16.45
CA ASP A 10 -23.83 -10.34 -15.94
C ASP A 10 -23.13 -8.98 -15.76
N GLU A 11 -23.32 -8.02 -16.69
CA GLU A 11 -22.85 -6.64 -16.50
C GLU A 11 -23.51 -5.99 -15.27
N SER A 12 -24.83 -6.18 -15.09
CA SER A 12 -25.57 -5.68 -13.94
C SER A 12 -25.05 -6.28 -12.62
N ALA A 13 -24.83 -7.59 -12.56
CA ALA A 13 -24.32 -8.28 -11.38
C ALA A 13 -22.87 -7.91 -11.07
N ALA A 14 -22.00 -7.82 -12.09
CA ALA A 14 -20.59 -7.43 -11.92
C ALA A 14 -20.42 -5.94 -11.57
N VAL A 15 -21.38 -5.09 -11.92
CA VAL A 15 -21.46 -3.69 -11.47
C VAL A 15 -21.98 -3.61 -10.03
N GLN A 16 -22.96 -4.45 -9.66
CA GLN A 16 -23.45 -4.54 -8.28
C GLN A 16 -22.42 -5.09 -7.30
N LEU A 17 -21.69 -6.15 -7.67
CA LEU A 17 -20.64 -6.74 -6.82
C LEU A 17 -19.50 -5.74 -6.54
N PHE A 18 -19.14 -4.95 -7.55
CA PHE A 18 -18.12 -3.89 -7.41
C PHE A 18 -18.62 -2.72 -6.55
N ARG A 19 -19.90 -2.33 -6.69
CA ARG A 19 -20.53 -1.34 -5.81
C ARG A 19 -20.70 -1.83 -4.37
N TRP A 20 -20.85 -3.14 -4.15
CA TRP A 20 -20.92 -3.71 -2.80
C TRP A 20 -19.59 -3.64 -2.04
N LEU A 21 -18.47 -3.72 -2.77
CA LEU A 21 -17.13 -3.57 -2.22
C LEU A 21 -16.77 -2.14 -1.82
N GLU A 22 -17.50 -1.11 -2.27
CA GLU A 22 -17.23 0.29 -1.96
C GLU A 22 -18.26 0.81 -0.93
N TYR A 23 -17.85 1.73 -0.05
CA TYR A 23 -18.82 2.48 0.75
C TYR A 23 -19.70 3.34 -0.19
N PRO A 24 -21.04 3.26 -0.08
CA PRO A 24 -21.95 3.99 -0.96
C PRO A 24 -21.84 5.52 -0.76
N ASP A 25 -22.12 6.26 -1.83
CA ASP A 25 -22.19 7.73 -1.88
C ASP A 25 -20.87 8.48 -1.63
N ASP A 26 -19.73 7.79 -1.70
CA ASP A 26 -18.40 8.35 -1.50
C ASP A 26 -17.42 7.93 -2.60
N ASP A 27 -16.58 8.87 -3.03
CA ASP A 27 -15.69 8.68 -4.17
C ASP A 27 -14.25 9.08 -3.84
N PHE A 28 -13.31 8.67 -4.70
CA PHE A 28 -11.91 8.99 -4.55
C PHE A 28 -11.70 10.51 -4.65
N PRO A 29 -10.85 11.10 -3.80
CA PRO A 29 -10.55 12.53 -3.92
C PRO A 29 -9.66 12.81 -5.14
N TYR A 30 -9.72 14.04 -5.60
CA TYR A 30 -8.87 14.70 -6.60
C TYR A 30 -9.06 14.27 -8.06
N TYR A 31 -9.44 13.02 -8.32
CA TYR A 31 -9.41 12.47 -9.68
C TYR A 31 -10.48 13.02 -10.64
N ASN A 32 -11.65 13.39 -10.11
CA ASN A 32 -12.80 13.90 -10.86
C ASN A 32 -13.12 15.38 -10.56
N GLY A 33 -12.14 16.12 -10.03
CA GLY A 33 -12.31 17.52 -9.66
C GLY A 33 -12.88 17.76 -8.26
N LYS A 34 -13.22 16.71 -7.49
CA LYS A 34 -13.71 16.84 -6.12
C LYS A 34 -12.70 16.29 -5.10
N PRO A 35 -12.46 16.94 -3.96
CA PRO A 35 -12.94 18.28 -3.61
C PRO A 35 -12.27 19.40 -4.42
N VAL A 36 -11.11 19.11 -5.02
CA VAL A 36 -10.39 20.00 -5.94
C VAL A 36 -9.73 19.17 -7.04
N GLY A 37 -9.71 19.68 -8.27
CA GLY A 37 -9.01 19.05 -9.38
C GLY A 37 -7.53 19.43 -9.43
N LEU A 38 -6.68 18.47 -9.78
CA LEU A 38 -5.25 18.70 -9.99
C LEU A 38 -4.94 18.72 -11.49
N SER A 39 -4.23 19.76 -11.93
CA SER A 39 -3.66 19.82 -13.29
C SER A 39 -2.55 18.79 -13.48
N GLY A 40 -2.20 18.49 -14.73
CA GLY A 40 -1.10 17.55 -15.03
C GLY A 40 0.24 17.95 -14.41
N LYS A 41 0.55 19.26 -14.34
CA LYS A 41 1.77 19.76 -13.68
C LYS A 41 1.75 19.54 -12.17
N GLN A 42 0.59 19.69 -11.54
CA GLN A 42 0.41 19.42 -10.10
C GLN A 42 0.54 17.93 -9.80
N TRP A 43 -0.03 17.05 -10.64
CA TRP A 43 0.19 15.61 -10.52
C TRP A 43 1.66 15.24 -10.68
N LEU A 44 2.35 15.79 -11.68
CA LEU A 44 3.79 15.56 -11.86
C LEU A 44 4.59 15.99 -10.63
N LEU A 45 4.33 17.19 -10.11
CA LEU A 45 4.98 17.69 -8.90
C LEU A 45 4.73 16.79 -7.69
N LEU A 46 3.51 16.29 -7.53
CA LEU A 46 3.16 15.34 -6.48
C LEU A 46 3.91 14.01 -6.64
N MET A 47 4.01 13.48 -7.86
CA MET A 47 4.78 12.26 -8.13
C MET A 47 6.28 12.46 -7.87
N LEU A 48 6.83 13.65 -8.19
CA LEU A 48 8.21 13.99 -7.81
C LEU A 48 8.39 14.01 -6.30
N GLY A 49 7.39 14.50 -5.55
CA GLY A 49 7.38 14.43 -4.08
C GLY A 49 7.36 12.99 -3.55
N VAL A 50 6.58 12.09 -4.17
CA VAL A 50 6.55 10.66 -3.83
C VAL A 50 7.92 10.02 -4.07
N VAL A 51 8.51 10.27 -5.25
CA VAL A 51 9.86 9.77 -5.58
C VAL A 51 10.90 10.33 -4.61
N ALA A 52 10.86 11.62 -4.29
CA ALA A 52 11.79 12.24 -3.34
C ALA A 52 11.67 11.62 -1.94
N GLY A 53 10.44 11.39 -1.45
CA GLY A 53 10.20 10.68 -0.19
C GLY A 53 10.82 9.29 -0.19
N PHE A 54 10.59 8.51 -1.26
CA PHE A 54 11.16 7.16 -1.40
C PHE A 54 12.69 7.18 -1.48
N LEU A 55 13.28 8.12 -2.23
CA LEU A 55 14.73 8.27 -2.32
C LEU A 55 15.36 8.61 -0.96
N VAL A 56 14.70 9.43 -0.15
CA VAL A 56 15.15 9.70 1.23
C VAL A 56 15.07 8.44 2.09
N LEU A 57 14.03 7.62 1.93
CA LEU A 57 13.88 6.36 2.68
C LEU A 57 15.09 5.43 2.48
N ILE A 58 15.54 5.29 1.23
CA ILE A 58 16.61 4.35 0.85
C ILE A 58 18.01 4.98 0.85
N ALA A 59 18.14 6.26 1.19
CA ALA A 59 19.41 6.96 1.12
C ALA A 59 20.40 6.40 2.16
N PRO A 60 21.62 5.99 1.75
CA PRO A 60 22.61 5.41 2.66
C PRO A 60 23.40 6.50 3.42
N LEU A 61 22.69 7.39 4.13
CA LEU A 61 23.32 8.47 4.90
C LEU A 61 23.77 7.98 6.28
N PRO A 62 24.98 8.31 6.75
CA PRO A 62 25.45 7.91 8.08
C PRO A 62 24.51 8.32 9.23
N LEU A 63 23.86 9.48 9.10
CA LEU A 63 22.85 9.96 10.05
C LEU A 63 21.67 8.99 10.21
N PHE A 64 21.36 8.19 9.19
CA PHE A 64 20.24 7.25 9.18
C PHE A 64 20.62 5.87 9.70
N ALA A 65 21.91 5.54 9.87
CA ALA A 65 22.33 4.16 10.10
C ALA A 65 21.90 3.58 11.47
N GLY A 66 21.72 4.41 12.49
CA GLY A 66 21.34 3.95 13.83
C GLY A 66 19.83 3.72 14.02
N SER A 67 19.44 2.92 15.03
CA SER A 67 18.04 2.60 15.33
C SER A 67 17.16 3.84 15.56
N VAL A 68 17.71 4.90 16.15
CA VAL A 68 17.03 6.21 16.30
C VAL A 68 17.11 7.03 15.01
N GLY A 69 18.25 6.99 14.31
CA GLY A 69 18.46 7.71 13.05
C GLY A 69 17.48 7.29 11.95
N GLN A 70 17.09 6.01 11.93
CA GLN A 70 16.11 5.42 10.99
C GLN A 70 14.69 6.02 11.08
N PHE A 71 14.34 6.73 12.16
CA PHE A 71 13.06 7.44 12.23
C PHE A 71 13.01 8.63 11.28
N ILE A 72 14.16 9.27 10.99
CA ILE A 72 14.23 10.42 10.09
C ILE A 72 13.76 10.03 8.68
N PRO A 73 14.37 9.04 7.99
CA PRO A 73 13.91 8.64 6.67
C PRO A 73 12.48 8.06 6.71
N ALA A 74 12.10 7.33 7.77
CA ALA A 74 10.75 6.79 7.91
C ALA A 74 9.66 7.88 7.97
N ILE A 75 9.93 9.00 8.64
CA ILE A 75 9.01 10.14 8.72
C ILE A 75 9.04 10.94 7.41
N LEU A 76 10.22 11.26 6.90
CA LEU A 76 10.36 12.04 5.66
C LEU A 76 9.74 11.35 4.45
N PHE A 77 9.76 10.02 4.43
CA PHE A 77 9.17 9.20 3.37
C PHE A 77 7.71 9.56 3.10
N PHE A 78 6.88 9.73 4.13
CA PHE A 78 5.50 10.15 3.98
C PHE A 78 5.34 11.68 4.06
N ALA A 79 6.15 12.36 4.87
CA ALA A 79 5.98 13.79 5.12
C ALA A 79 6.26 14.64 3.86
N ILE A 80 7.27 14.29 3.06
CA ILE A 80 7.59 15.01 1.81
C ILE A 80 6.40 14.99 0.83
N PRO A 81 5.89 13.82 0.38
CA PRO A 81 4.75 13.78 -0.54
C PRO A 81 3.49 14.42 0.04
N LEU A 82 3.20 14.26 1.35
CA LEU A 82 2.05 14.90 1.97
C LEU A 82 2.21 16.43 2.09
N ALA A 83 3.41 16.95 2.30
CA ALA A 83 3.67 18.38 2.27
C ALA A 83 3.44 18.96 0.87
N VAL A 84 3.87 18.24 -0.17
CA VAL A 84 3.59 18.62 -1.57
C VAL A 84 2.08 18.59 -1.85
N LEU A 85 1.37 17.55 -1.43
CA LEU A 85 -0.09 17.47 -1.54
C LEU A 85 -0.77 18.64 -0.80
N ALA A 86 -0.30 18.95 0.40
CA ALA A 86 -0.83 20.04 1.22
C ALA A 86 -0.64 21.40 0.57
N TRP A 87 0.53 21.63 -0.02
CA TRP A 87 0.80 22.86 -0.75
C TRP A 87 -0.08 23.01 -2.00
N ILE A 88 -0.28 21.92 -2.75
CA ILE A 88 -1.06 21.92 -4.00
C ILE A 88 -2.57 22.08 -3.74
N THR A 89 -3.10 21.38 -2.73
CA THR A 89 -4.56 21.28 -2.46
C THR A 89 -5.05 22.18 -1.33
N ARG A 90 -4.12 22.80 -0.59
CA ARG A 90 -4.37 23.69 0.56
C ARG A 90 -5.28 23.03 1.60
N GLN A 91 -6.42 23.64 1.90
CA GLN A 91 -7.42 23.15 2.86
C GLN A 91 -7.97 21.75 2.56
N HIS A 92 -7.82 21.25 1.34
CA HIS A 92 -8.30 19.94 0.92
C HIS A 92 -7.28 18.82 1.09
N CYS A 93 -6.12 19.07 1.72
CA CYS A 93 -5.06 18.08 1.91
C CYS A 93 -5.44 16.90 2.82
N TRP A 94 -6.48 17.10 3.64
CA TRP A 94 -7.00 16.10 4.56
C TRP A 94 -7.98 15.12 3.91
N ALA A 95 -8.27 15.22 2.61
CA ALA A 95 -9.31 14.39 1.97
C ALA A 95 -8.97 12.88 1.94
N LEU A 96 -7.70 12.51 2.15
CA LEU A 96 -7.27 11.12 2.32
C LEU A 96 -7.51 10.60 3.75
N PHE A 97 -7.62 11.50 4.72
CA PHE A 97 -7.66 11.22 6.15
C PHE A 97 -9.07 11.42 6.69
N ARG A 98 -9.80 10.31 6.83
CA ARG A 98 -11.18 10.32 7.33
C ARG A 98 -11.24 9.73 8.73
N ARG A 99 -12.31 10.03 9.46
CA ARG A 99 -12.52 9.46 10.79
C ARG A 99 -12.63 7.94 10.69
N VAL A 100 -11.91 7.23 11.54
CA VAL A 100 -11.97 5.76 11.64
C VAL A 100 -13.20 5.38 12.46
N THR A 101 -14.02 4.49 11.94
CA THR A 101 -15.18 3.90 12.62
C THR A 101 -14.87 2.49 13.09
N ILE A 102 -15.72 1.92 13.97
CA ILE A 102 -15.59 0.52 14.41
C ILE A 102 -15.68 -0.45 13.21
N ARG A 103 -16.50 -0.13 12.21
CA ARG A 103 -16.60 -0.91 10.97
C ARG A 103 -15.25 -0.95 10.25
N ASP A 104 -14.54 0.17 10.22
CA ASP A 104 -13.24 0.27 9.58
C ASP A 104 -12.18 -0.55 10.31
N ILE A 105 -12.20 -0.59 11.64
CA ILE A 105 -11.32 -1.46 12.44
C ILE A 105 -11.53 -2.94 12.08
N LYS A 106 -12.78 -3.38 11.89
CA LYS A 106 -13.08 -4.75 11.42
C LYS A 106 -12.47 -5.01 10.05
N TRP A 107 -12.50 -4.03 9.15
CA TRP A 107 -11.87 -4.16 7.83
C TRP A 107 -10.35 -4.19 7.91
N MET A 108 -9.73 -3.39 8.78
CA MET A 108 -8.27 -3.46 9.02
C MET A 108 -7.86 -4.89 9.37
N ILE A 109 -8.55 -5.51 10.33
CA ILE A 109 -8.27 -6.88 10.78
C ILE A 109 -8.54 -7.88 9.67
N LEU A 110 -9.68 -7.80 8.99
CA LEU A 110 -10.05 -8.77 7.95
C LEU A 110 -9.05 -8.75 6.78
N PHE A 111 -8.69 -7.57 6.29
CA PHE A 111 -7.75 -7.47 5.18
C PHE A 111 -6.32 -7.83 5.57
N ALA A 112 -5.90 -7.57 6.82
CA ALA A 112 -4.63 -8.07 7.33
C ALA A 112 -4.59 -9.61 7.30
N LEU A 113 -5.62 -10.27 7.85
CA LEU A 113 -5.70 -11.73 7.86
C LEU A 113 -5.80 -12.32 6.44
N LEU A 114 -6.62 -11.71 5.58
CA LEU A 114 -6.73 -12.10 4.18
C LEU A 114 -5.38 -11.99 3.48
N ASN A 115 -4.65 -10.90 3.69
CA ASN A 115 -3.36 -10.69 3.08
C ASN A 115 -2.33 -11.72 3.56
N ILE A 116 -2.29 -12.05 4.85
CA ILE A 116 -1.44 -13.13 5.38
C ILE A 116 -1.75 -14.45 4.66
N VAL A 117 -3.02 -14.84 4.56
CA VAL A 117 -3.40 -16.10 3.89
C VAL A 117 -2.96 -16.10 2.41
N VAL A 118 -3.27 -15.03 1.68
CA VAL A 118 -2.94 -14.91 0.25
C VAL A 118 -1.43 -14.95 0.03
N THR A 119 -0.67 -14.15 0.79
CA THR A 119 0.79 -14.06 0.65
C THR A 119 1.49 -15.33 1.09
N MET A 120 0.99 -16.04 2.11
CA MET A 120 1.51 -17.35 2.51
C MET A 120 1.30 -18.39 1.42
N ILE A 121 0.11 -18.46 0.81
CA ILE A 121 -0.17 -19.41 -0.28
C ILE A 121 0.75 -19.12 -1.48
N ILE A 122 0.79 -17.86 -1.93
CA ILE A 122 1.60 -17.45 -3.08
C ILE A 122 3.10 -17.64 -2.78
N GLY A 123 3.55 -17.25 -1.58
CA GLY A 123 4.92 -17.42 -1.12
C GLY A 123 5.35 -18.89 -1.09
N LEU A 124 4.50 -19.80 -0.60
CA LEU A 124 4.78 -21.24 -0.61
C LEU A 124 4.92 -21.81 -2.02
N VAL A 125 4.06 -21.37 -2.96
CA VAL A 125 4.15 -21.77 -4.37
C VAL A 125 5.45 -21.27 -5.00
N VAL A 126 5.77 -19.99 -4.82
CA VAL A 126 6.99 -19.36 -5.34
C VAL A 126 8.25 -20.01 -4.76
N MET A 127 8.29 -20.19 -3.44
CA MET A 127 9.41 -20.85 -2.74
C MET A 127 9.70 -22.26 -3.29
N LYS A 128 8.65 -23.06 -3.53
CA LYS A 128 8.81 -24.43 -4.05
C LYS A 128 9.20 -24.51 -5.52
N THR A 129 8.94 -23.47 -6.30
CA THR A 129 9.12 -23.51 -7.77
C THR A 129 10.39 -22.82 -8.24
N ILE A 130 10.71 -21.66 -7.70
CA ILE A 130 11.81 -20.80 -8.16
C ILE A 130 12.76 -20.36 -7.05
N GLY A 131 12.44 -20.67 -5.79
CA GLY A 131 13.18 -20.18 -4.63
C GLY A 131 12.84 -18.74 -4.26
N MET A 132 13.20 -18.34 -3.03
CA MET A 132 12.99 -17.01 -2.49
C MET A 132 14.23 -16.54 -1.74
N HIS A 133 14.47 -15.23 -1.75
CA HIS A 133 15.47 -14.58 -0.91
C HIS A 133 14.83 -14.13 0.39
N SER A 134 15.53 -14.33 1.51
CA SER A 134 15.09 -13.85 2.82
C SER A 134 15.12 -12.33 2.86
N ASN A 135 14.07 -11.72 3.41
CA ASN A 135 14.10 -10.29 3.71
C ASN A 135 15.15 -10.05 4.84
N PRO A 136 16.14 -9.16 4.64
CA PRO A 136 17.19 -8.89 5.63
C PRO A 136 16.66 -8.48 7.02
N VAL A 137 15.46 -7.90 7.08
CA VAL A 137 14.80 -7.52 8.34
C VAL A 137 14.67 -8.71 9.28
N PHE A 138 14.33 -9.91 8.77
CA PHE A 138 14.14 -11.08 9.63
C PHE A 138 15.46 -11.58 10.24
N ALA A 139 16.58 -11.46 9.51
CA ALA A 139 17.89 -11.80 10.05
C ALA A 139 18.29 -10.83 11.19
N GLY A 140 18.03 -9.53 11.00
CA GLY A 140 18.30 -8.52 12.04
C GLY A 140 17.44 -8.70 13.30
N LEU A 141 16.17 -9.10 13.14
CA LEU A 141 15.26 -9.32 14.27
C LEU A 141 15.75 -10.45 15.21
N ALA A 142 16.39 -11.49 14.69
CA ALA A 142 16.87 -12.61 15.51
C ALA A 142 18.04 -12.25 16.45
N THR A 143 18.79 -11.18 16.15
CA THR A 143 20.01 -10.80 16.89
C THR A 143 19.87 -9.52 17.70
N GLN A 144 18.72 -8.86 17.63
CA GLN A 144 18.45 -7.58 18.29
C GLN A 144 18.01 -7.74 19.75
N THR A 145 18.30 -6.71 20.55
CA THR A 145 17.82 -6.57 21.93
C THR A 145 16.33 -6.18 21.96
N SER A 146 15.67 -6.36 23.11
CA SER A 146 14.26 -5.96 23.27
C SER A 146 14.00 -4.46 23.04
N VAL A 147 14.98 -3.61 23.36
CA VAL A 147 14.89 -2.16 23.09
C VAL A 147 14.96 -1.89 21.59
N GLU A 148 15.83 -2.58 20.86
CA GLU A 148 15.93 -2.46 19.40
C GLU A 148 14.69 -3.01 18.70
N HIS A 149 14.09 -4.09 19.20
CA HIS A 149 12.79 -4.56 18.72
C HIS A 149 11.71 -3.51 18.90
N LEU A 150 11.61 -2.90 20.10
CA LEU A 150 10.64 -1.83 20.35
C LEU A 150 10.84 -0.65 19.39
N LEU A 151 12.08 -0.20 19.21
CA LEU A 151 12.41 0.88 18.27
C LEU A 151 12.08 0.50 16.83
N PHE A 152 12.33 -0.74 16.43
CA PHE A 152 11.96 -1.27 15.12
C PHE A 152 10.44 -1.16 14.90
N PHE A 153 9.62 -1.71 15.81
CA PHE A 153 8.16 -1.64 15.69
C PHE A 153 7.67 -0.19 15.64
N LEU A 154 8.16 0.69 16.52
CA LEU A 154 7.77 2.10 16.53
C LEU A 154 8.16 2.83 15.23
N LYS A 155 9.34 2.53 14.67
CA LYS A 155 9.83 3.10 13.40
C LYS A 155 9.04 2.58 12.19
N THR A 156 8.52 1.36 12.23
CA THR A 156 7.67 0.85 11.13
C THR A 156 6.34 1.60 11.02
N LEU A 157 5.79 2.17 12.11
CA LEU A 157 4.52 2.92 12.03
C LEU A 157 4.54 4.07 11.00
N PRO A 158 5.47 5.07 11.08
CA PRO A 158 5.55 6.11 10.07
C PRO A 158 6.00 5.58 8.70
N GLN A 159 6.86 4.54 8.66
CA GLN A 159 7.30 3.96 7.40
C GLN A 159 6.13 3.33 6.63
N LEU A 160 5.27 2.55 7.29
CA LEU A 160 4.13 1.88 6.67
C LEU A 160 3.09 2.88 6.18
N LEU A 161 2.88 4.00 6.89
CA LEU A 161 2.10 5.11 6.36
C LEU A 161 2.74 5.67 5.08
N GLY A 162 4.06 5.78 5.03
CA GLY A 162 4.79 6.16 3.82
C GLY A 162 4.59 5.20 2.66
N GLU A 163 4.52 3.89 2.92
CA GLU A 163 4.23 2.88 1.91
C GLU A 163 2.80 3.01 1.36
N GLU A 164 1.83 3.34 2.23
CA GLU A 164 0.47 3.68 1.80
C GLU A 164 0.46 4.96 0.94
N VAL A 165 1.22 5.99 1.31
CA VAL A 165 1.34 7.22 0.49
C VAL A 165 2.02 6.95 -0.85
N LEU A 166 3.08 6.13 -0.87
CA LEU A 166 3.80 5.67 -2.07
C LEU A 166 2.89 4.91 -3.04
N THR A 167 1.80 4.32 -2.56
CA THR A 167 0.90 3.50 -3.40
C THR A 167 -0.39 4.24 -3.75
N ILE A 168 -1.01 4.91 -2.79
CA ILE A 168 -2.28 5.63 -2.95
C ILE A 168 -2.12 6.87 -3.83
N LEU A 169 -1.03 7.64 -3.69
CA LEU A 169 -0.87 8.83 -4.52
C LEU A 169 -0.64 8.47 -6.00
N PRO A 170 0.23 7.50 -6.37
CA PRO A 170 0.28 6.99 -7.73
C PRO A 170 -1.04 6.36 -8.19
N PHE A 171 -1.76 5.65 -7.32
CA PHE A 171 -3.08 5.11 -7.65
C PHE A 171 -4.02 6.22 -8.11
N LEU A 172 -4.13 7.32 -7.35
CA LEU A 172 -4.97 8.45 -7.72
C LEU A 172 -4.48 9.16 -8.98
N ALA A 173 -3.17 9.31 -9.17
CA ALA A 173 -2.60 9.92 -10.37
C ALA A 173 -2.92 9.10 -11.63
N ILE A 174 -2.71 7.78 -11.56
CA ILE A 174 -2.98 6.83 -12.64
C ILE A 174 -4.48 6.79 -12.91
N MET A 175 -5.33 6.68 -11.88
CA MET A 175 -6.78 6.70 -12.02
C MET A 175 -7.25 7.99 -12.71
N THR A 176 -6.69 9.15 -12.32
CA THR A 176 -6.99 10.44 -12.95
C THR A 176 -6.59 10.44 -14.42
N PHE A 177 -5.41 9.93 -14.75
CA PHE A 177 -4.95 9.85 -16.13
C PHE A 177 -5.84 8.93 -16.99
N LEU A 178 -6.11 7.71 -16.52
CA LEU A 178 -6.97 6.75 -17.22
C LEU A 178 -8.38 7.30 -17.43
N PHE A 179 -8.97 7.90 -16.39
CA PHE A 179 -10.33 8.42 -16.43
C PHE A 179 -10.44 9.74 -17.23
N ALA A 180 -9.64 10.76 -16.88
CA ALA A 180 -9.81 12.11 -17.42
C ALA A 180 -9.08 12.34 -18.75
N ARG A 181 -8.06 11.55 -19.09
CA ARG A 181 -7.25 11.73 -20.32
C ARG A 181 -7.47 10.62 -21.34
N LEU A 182 -7.60 9.37 -20.89
CA LEU A 182 -7.87 8.23 -21.78
C LEU A 182 -9.36 7.87 -21.87
N HIS A 183 -10.22 8.58 -21.13
CA HIS A 183 -11.68 8.37 -21.15
C HIS A 183 -12.12 6.94 -20.81
N TRP A 184 -11.35 6.23 -19.98
CA TRP A 184 -11.77 4.93 -19.47
C TRP A 184 -12.98 5.08 -18.55
N SER A 185 -13.78 4.01 -18.44
CA SER A 185 -14.83 3.95 -17.43
C SER A 185 -14.23 4.05 -16.02
N ARG A 186 -14.99 4.57 -15.04
CA ARG A 186 -14.54 4.67 -13.62
C ARG A 186 -14.01 3.33 -13.12
N LYS A 187 -14.75 2.24 -13.36
CA LYS A 187 -14.34 0.88 -12.98
C LYS A 187 -13.04 0.47 -13.65
N GLY A 188 -12.90 0.70 -14.96
CA GLY A 188 -11.66 0.41 -15.68
C GLY A 188 -10.46 1.20 -15.15
N ALA A 189 -10.65 2.48 -14.85
CA ALA A 189 -9.62 3.34 -14.29
C ALA A 189 -9.18 2.88 -12.88
N ILE A 190 -10.11 2.45 -12.02
CA ILE A 190 -9.80 1.89 -10.71
C ILE A 190 -8.99 0.60 -10.85
N ILE A 191 -9.42 -0.34 -11.70
CA ILE A 191 -8.73 -1.61 -11.91
C ILE A 191 -7.32 -1.38 -12.47
N GLY A 192 -7.20 -0.51 -13.49
CA GLY A 192 -5.90 -0.16 -14.07
C GLY A 192 -4.96 0.47 -13.04
N ALA A 193 -5.45 1.44 -12.26
CA ALA A 193 -4.66 2.07 -11.20
C ALA A 193 -4.27 1.08 -10.09
N TRP A 194 -5.17 0.19 -9.69
CA TRP A 194 -4.92 -0.84 -8.69
C TRP A 194 -3.79 -1.78 -9.09
N LEU A 195 -3.84 -2.29 -10.34
CA LEU A 195 -2.80 -3.17 -10.88
C LEU A 195 -1.47 -2.44 -11.07
N LEU A 196 -1.48 -1.25 -11.68
CA LEU A 196 -0.26 -0.50 -11.96
C LEU A 196 0.44 -0.01 -10.68
N SER A 197 -0.30 0.44 -9.67
CA SER A 197 0.29 0.81 -8.38
C SER A 197 0.88 -0.38 -7.63
N ALA A 198 0.30 -1.57 -7.74
CA ALA A 198 0.89 -2.79 -7.18
C ALA A 198 2.21 -3.18 -7.88
N LEU A 199 2.29 -3.00 -9.20
CA LEU A 199 3.54 -3.18 -9.94
C LEU A 199 4.61 -2.17 -9.52
N LEU A 200 4.26 -0.89 -9.38
CA LEU A 200 5.19 0.14 -8.88
C LEU A 200 5.73 -0.21 -7.50
N PHE A 201 4.86 -0.68 -6.61
CA PHE A 201 5.26 -1.11 -5.27
C PHE A 201 6.16 -2.35 -5.29
N GLY A 202 5.84 -3.35 -6.11
CA GLY A 202 6.70 -4.51 -6.33
C GLY A 202 8.08 -4.10 -6.86
N ALA A 203 8.14 -3.19 -7.83
CA ALA A 203 9.39 -2.66 -8.36
C ALA A 203 10.23 -1.96 -7.28
N ALA A 204 9.61 -1.19 -6.39
CA ALA A 204 10.30 -0.55 -5.26
C ALA A 204 10.95 -1.56 -4.30
N HIS A 205 10.50 -2.83 -4.31
CA HIS A 205 11.03 -3.90 -3.47
C HIS A 205 12.09 -4.78 -4.15
N LEU A 206 12.40 -4.56 -5.43
CA LEU A 206 13.41 -5.36 -6.15
C LEU A 206 14.75 -5.43 -5.40
N PRO A 207 15.33 -4.32 -4.88
CA PRO A 207 16.61 -4.39 -4.18
C PRO A 207 16.57 -5.25 -2.90
N THR A 208 15.43 -5.29 -2.21
CA THR A 208 15.24 -6.07 -0.98
C THR A 208 15.32 -7.58 -1.22
N TYR A 209 14.97 -8.01 -2.43
CA TYR A 209 14.89 -9.43 -2.81
C TYR A 209 15.91 -9.80 -3.88
N ASP A 210 17.07 -9.13 -3.89
CA ASP A 210 18.17 -9.39 -4.81
C ASP A 210 17.74 -9.40 -6.29
N TRP A 211 16.84 -8.47 -6.63
CA TRP A 211 16.25 -8.32 -7.96
C TRP A 211 15.46 -9.54 -8.46
N ASN A 212 15.04 -10.44 -7.56
CA ASN A 212 14.11 -11.52 -7.89
C ASN A 212 12.75 -10.94 -8.32
N MET A 213 12.56 -10.82 -9.63
CA MET A 213 11.38 -10.19 -10.23
C MET A 213 10.08 -10.91 -9.85
N VAL A 214 10.10 -12.24 -9.76
CA VAL A 214 8.88 -12.99 -9.42
C VAL A 214 8.51 -12.77 -7.96
N GLN A 215 9.47 -12.81 -7.04
CA GLN A 215 9.21 -12.48 -5.64
C GLN A 215 8.69 -11.03 -5.50
N ALA A 216 9.31 -10.07 -6.17
CA ALA A 216 8.94 -8.67 -6.12
C ALA A 216 7.55 -8.38 -6.74
N PHE A 217 7.25 -8.89 -7.94
CA PHE A 217 5.98 -8.59 -8.62
C PHE A 217 4.84 -9.53 -8.24
N VAL A 218 5.12 -10.80 -7.97
CA VAL A 218 4.08 -11.79 -7.65
C VAL A 218 3.82 -11.84 -6.15
N VAL A 219 4.84 -12.05 -5.32
CA VAL A 219 4.62 -12.16 -3.86
C VAL A 219 4.31 -10.78 -3.28
N ILE A 220 5.18 -9.79 -3.49
CA ILE A 220 4.98 -8.45 -2.91
C ILE A 220 3.90 -7.66 -3.65
N GLY A 221 3.83 -7.77 -4.98
CA GLY A 221 2.76 -7.15 -5.76
C GLY A 221 1.37 -7.69 -5.38
N SER A 222 1.20 -9.00 -5.18
CA SER A 222 -0.08 -9.55 -4.70
C SER A 222 -0.42 -9.10 -3.28
N ALA A 223 0.56 -9.02 -2.39
CA ALA A 223 0.37 -8.45 -1.06
C ALA A 223 -0.20 -7.02 -1.16
N ARG A 224 0.40 -6.21 -2.03
CA ARG A 224 -0.05 -4.84 -2.26
C ARG A 224 -1.45 -4.75 -2.87
N LEU A 225 -1.79 -5.67 -3.78
CA LEU A 225 -3.15 -5.72 -4.33
C LEU A 225 -4.17 -5.89 -3.22
N VAL A 226 -3.95 -6.81 -2.28
CA VAL A 226 -4.88 -7.03 -1.16
C VAL A 226 -4.88 -5.86 -0.18
N LEU A 227 -3.70 -5.35 0.22
CA LEU A 227 -3.59 -4.27 1.20
C LEU A 227 -4.07 -2.90 0.70
N LEU A 228 -4.19 -2.70 -0.61
CA LEU A 228 -4.78 -1.49 -1.19
C LEU A 228 -6.32 -1.52 -1.24
N LEU A 229 -6.94 -2.71 -1.15
CA LEU A 229 -8.40 -2.86 -1.16
C LEU A 229 -9.12 -2.12 0.00
N PRO A 230 -8.63 -2.11 1.26
CA PRO A 230 -9.22 -1.29 2.32
C PRO A 230 -9.35 0.18 1.95
N TYR A 231 -8.34 0.75 1.27
CA TYR A 231 -8.41 2.12 0.79
C TYR A 231 -9.41 2.25 -0.37
N ILE A 232 -9.39 1.34 -1.34
CA ILE A 232 -10.36 1.34 -2.46
C ILE A 232 -11.80 1.27 -1.94
N MET A 233 -12.05 0.47 -0.90
CA MET A 233 -13.37 0.34 -0.28
C MET A 233 -13.80 1.59 0.49
N THR A 234 -12.91 2.12 1.36
CA THR A 234 -13.28 3.12 2.38
C THR A 234 -12.84 4.55 2.08
N LYS A 235 -11.93 4.74 1.11
CA LYS A 235 -11.33 6.02 0.70
C LYS A 235 -10.63 6.72 1.86
N ASN A 236 -10.20 5.95 2.85
CA ASN A 236 -9.56 6.40 4.07
C ASN A 236 -8.21 5.70 4.24
N ILE A 237 -7.14 6.47 4.13
CA ILE A 237 -5.77 5.94 4.22
C ILE A 237 -5.49 5.27 5.56
N TRP A 238 -6.17 5.67 6.64
CA TRP A 238 -5.99 5.04 7.95
C TRP A 238 -6.40 3.57 7.94
N VAL A 239 -7.38 3.18 7.11
CA VAL A 239 -7.89 1.81 7.07
C VAL A 239 -6.91 0.87 6.37
N SER A 240 -6.30 1.30 5.26
CA SER A 240 -5.23 0.51 4.63
C SER A 240 -3.96 0.52 5.48
N THR A 241 -3.59 1.67 6.07
CA THR A 241 -2.45 1.77 7.00
C THR A 241 -2.62 0.82 8.20
N GLY A 242 -3.81 0.78 8.80
CA GLY A 242 -4.11 -0.11 9.91
C GLY A 242 -4.06 -1.58 9.51
N ALA A 243 -4.62 -1.94 8.34
CA ALA A 243 -4.51 -3.30 7.81
C ALA A 243 -3.05 -3.71 7.57
N HIS A 244 -2.25 -2.79 7.02
CA HIS A 244 -0.85 -3.00 6.71
C HIS A 244 0.00 -3.18 7.98
N ILE A 245 -0.19 -2.33 8.99
CA ILE A 245 0.45 -2.48 10.31
C ILE A 245 0.10 -3.83 10.92
N LEU A 246 -1.19 -4.19 10.97
CA LEU A 246 -1.62 -5.47 11.54
C LEU A 246 -1.02 -6.66 10.80
N ASN A 247 -0.96 -6.60 9.47
CA ASN A 247 -0.34 -7.63 8.64
C ASN A 247 1.14 -7.81 9.00
N ASP A 248 1.91 -6.74 8.90
CA ASP A 248 3.36 -6.79 9.04
C ASP A 248 3.78 -7.11 10.47
N TRP A 249 3.14 -6.49 11.46
CA TRP A 249 3.44 -6.78 12.85
C TRP A 249 3.11 -8.21 13.22
N THR A 250 2.03 -8.79 12.69
CA THR A 250 1.73 -10.21 12.90
C THR A 250 2.84 -11.10 12.34
N LEU A 251 3.30 -10.84 11.12
CA LEU A 251 4.38 -11.61 10.49
C LEU A 251 5.73 -11.44 11.22
N PHE A 252 6.07 -10.22 11.65
CA PHE A 252 7.28 -9.96 12.43
C PHE A 252 7.24 -10.66 13.79
N ILE A 253 6.10 -10.62 14.49
CA ILE A 253 5.92 -11.30 15.78
C ILE A 253 6.02 -12.82 15.60
N ILE A 254 5.36 -13.40 14.59
CA ILE A 254 5.48 -14.83 14.30
C ILE A 254 6.94 -15.20 14.02
N ALA A 255 7.65 -14.42 13.22
CA ALA A 255 9.06 -14.66 12.92
C ALA A 255 9.94 -14.60 14.18
N LEU A 256 9.71 -13.62 15.07
CA LEU A 256 10.39 -13.52 16.36
C LEU A 256 10.12 -14.76 17.23
N LEU A 257 8.86 -15.20 17.32
CA LEU A 257 8.49 -16.38 18.11
C LEU A 257 9.10 -17.67 17.59
N VAL A 258 9.25 -17.82 16.27
CA VAL A 258 9.91 -18.97 15.63
C VAL A 258 11.43 -18.92 15.77
N ALA A 259 12.01 -17.72 15.78
CA ALA A 259 13.45 -17.52 15.94
C ALA A 259 13.94 -17.71 17.37
N LEU A 260 13.05 -17.59 18.38
CA LEU A 260 13.37 -17.97 19.75
C LEU A 260 13.70 -19.47 19.77
N PRO A 261 14.88 -19.89 20.28
CA PRO A 261 15.13 -21.29 20.48
C PRO A 261 13.99 -21.87 21.31
N SER A 262 13.48 -23.03 20.90
CA SER A 262 12.52 -23.82 21.67
C SER A 262 13.15 -24.07 23.04
N GLY A 263 12.83 -23.23 24.02
CA GLY A 263 13.36 -23.36 25.36
C GLY A 263 12.92 -24.70 25.92
N HIS A 264 13.92 -25.46 26.39
CA HIS A 264 13.74 -26.44 27.46
C HIS A 264 12.94 -25.85 28.63
#